data_AF-A0A7V6M178-F1
#
_entry.id   AF-A0A7V6M178-F1
#
_cell.length_a   1.000
_cell.length_b   1.000
_cell.length_c   1.000
_cell.angle_alpha   90.00
_cell.angle_beta   90.00
_cell.angle_gamma   90.00
#
_symmetry.space_group_name_H-M   'P 1'
#
loop_
_entity.id
_entity.type
_entity.pdbx_description
1 polymer ?
#
loop_
_entity_poly.entity_id
_entity_poly.type
_entity_poly.pdbx_seq_one_letter_code
_entity_poly.pdbx_strand_id
1 'polypeptide(L)'
;HYAQIQQENGRYFLQKGKDITKDQTYFLWMLTQQNLASTLFPLGEMTKQTVREIAAANGFDTLSKKDESQEICFIPQNDYRHFLENNIENYSLRFPSGDFLNTAGDVVGKHSGYPNYTIGQRKGLGVALGYPAYVVAINPKLNQVILGKKEELFGDSCFIKNVNLMKYDTLPTDKPFTVRIRYRNEGVLARLQQEEEGIVCQFLTPIDAITPGQSAVFYENDDLVGGGVIQ
;
A
#
# COMPACT_ATOMS: atom_id res chain seq x y z
N HIS A 1 -3.38 -17.57 1.97
CA HIS A 1 -2.44 -16.52 1.57
C HIS A 1 -1.07 -17.14 1.28
N TYR A 2 -0.30 -16.57 0.37
CA TYR A 2 1.12 -16.90 0.15
C TYR A 2 1.98 -16.12 1.15
N ALA A 3 2.03 -16.64 2.37
CA ALA A 3 2.82 -16.15 3.49
C ALA A 3 3.14 -17.35 4.39
N GLN A 4 4.19 -17.26 5.18
CA GLN A 4 4.55 -18.29 6.15
C GLN A 4 4.47 -17.69 7.55
N ILE A 5 4.10 -18.50 8.55
CA ILE A 5 4.19 -18.10 9.95
C ILE A 5 5.48 -18.68 10.52
N GLN A 6 6.26 -17.81 11.15
CA GLN A 6 7.45 -18.18 11.88
C GLN A 6 7.28 -17.78 13.35
N GLN A 7 8.10 -18.37 14.21
CA GLN A 7 8.12 -18.06 15.63
C GLN A 7 9.56 -17.91 16.11
N GLU A 8 9.85 -16.79 16.76
CA GLU A 8 11.16 -16.50 17.35
C GLU A 8 10.96 -15.70 18.64
N ASN A 9 11.75 -15.98 19.69
CA ASN A 9 11.68 -15.29 20.98
C ASN A 9 10.26 -15.21 21.57
N GLY A 10 9.46 -16.26 21.39
CA GLY A 10 8.07 -16.31 21.87
C GLY A 10 7.07 -15.46 21.10
N ARG A 11 7.47 -14.84 19.98
CA ARG A 11 6.61 -14.02 19.11
C ARG A 11 6.40 -14.68 17.76
N TYR A 12 5.20 -14.53 17.24
CA TYR A 12 4.85 -14.93 15.88
C TYR A 12 5.09 -13.77 14.92
N PHE A 13 5.60 -14.08 13.74
CA PHE A 13 5.72 -13.13 12.63
C PHE A 13 5.48 -13.82 11.30
N LEU A 14 5.30 -13.01 10.26
CA LEU A 14 5.15 -13.53 8.92
C LEU A 14 6.48 -13.50 8.18
N GLN A 15 6.71 -14.49 7.34
CA GLN A 15 7.77 -14.47 6.34
C GLN A 15 7.11 -14.51 4.96
N LYS A 16 7.75 -13.91 3.95
CA LYS A 16 7.25 -13.98 2.56
C LYS A 16 7.04 -15.44 2.16
N GLY A 17 5.99 -15.68 1.38
CA GLY A 17 5.76 -17.00 0.80
C GLY A 17 6.89 -17.40 -0.15
N LYS A 18 7.06 -18.71 -0.37
CA LYS A 18 8.04 -19.28 -1.30
C LYS A 18 7.94 -18.68 -2.71
N ASP A 19 6.73 -18.34 -3.13
CA ASP A 19 6.47 -17.60 -4.36
C ASP A 19 6.50 -16.10 -4.10
N ILE A 20 7.67 -15.49 -4.25
CA ILE A 20 7.87 -14.05 -4.01
C ILE A 20 6.96 -13.19 -4.89
N THR A 21 6.65 -13.65 -6.12
CA THR A 21 5.76 -12.91 -7.04
C THR A 21 4.31 -12.90 -6.57
N LYS A 22 3.96 -13.80 -5.66
CA LYS A 22 2.64 -13.94 -5.06
C LYS A 22 2.61 -13.60 -3.59
N ASP A 23 3.70 -13.08 -3.03
CA ASP A 23 3.78 -12.67 -1.63
C ASP A 23 2.59 -11.79 -1.23
N GLN A 24 1.92 -12.18 -0.14
CA GLN A 24 0.78 -11.43 0.40
C GLN A 24 1.04 -10.86 1.79
N THR A 25 2.27 -10.94 2.32
CA THR A 25 2.61 -10.44 3.66
C THR A 25 2.33 -8.94 3.81
N TYR A 26 2.46 -8.15 2.73
CA TYR A 26 2.12 -6.73 2.71
C TYR A 26 0.69 -6.43 3.19
N PHE A 27 -0.30 -7.29 2.93
CA PHE A 27 -1.68 -7.06 3.34
C PHE A 27 -1.98 -7.58 4.75
N LEU A 28 -1.07 -8.35 5.32
CA LEU A 28 -1.28 -9.09 6.57
C LEU A 28 -0.62 -8.42 7.78
N TRP A 29 0.00 -7.24 7.60
CA TRP A 29 0.72 -6.53 8.66
C TRP A 29 -0.13 -6.17 9.88
N MET A 30 -1.47 -6.15 9.75
CA MET A 30 -2.38 -5.85 10.87
C MET A 30 -2.70 -7.08 11.74
N LEU A 31 -2.28 -8.29 11.36
CA LEU A 31 -2.56 -9.49 12.15
C LEU A 31 -1.89 -9.39 13.53
N THR A 32 -2.68 -9.59 14.57
CA THR A 32 -2.18 -9.60 15.95
C THR A 32 -1.48 -10.93 16.28
N GLN A 33 -0.71 -10.96 17.36
CA GLN A 33 -0.11 -12.20 17.88
C GLN A 33 -1.15 -13.32 18.09
N GLN A 34 -2.34 -12.98 18.61
CA GLN A 34 -3.44 -13.93 18.80
C GLN A 34 -3.96 -14.46 17.46
N ASN A 35 -4.09 -13.59 16.45
CA ASN A 35 -4.51 -14.03 15.11
C ASN A 35 -3.47 -14.97 14.51
N LEU A 36 -2.19 -14.61 14.58
CA LEU A 36 -1.09 -15.42 14.04
C LEU A 36 -1.02 -16.80 14.70
N ALA A 37 -1.14 -16.87 16.03
CA ALA A 37 -1.10 -18.13 16.78
C ALA A 37 -2.22 -19.11 16.38
N SER A 38 -3.34 -18.61 15.83
CA SER A 38 -4.50 -19.42 15.44
C SER A 38 -4.67 -19.54 13.92
N THR A 39 -3.69 -19.10 13.13
CA THR A 39 -3.78 -19.07 11.66
C THR A 39 -2.85 -20.10 11.04
N LEU A 40 -3.28 -20.70 9.91
CA LEU A 40 -2.44 -21.51 9.06
C LEU A 40 -2.38 -20.90 7.65
N PHE A 41 -1.20 -20.93 7.04
CA PHE A 41 -1.02 -20.57 5.63
C PHE A 41 -0.46 -21.74 4.81
N PRO A 42 -1.31 -22.70 4.40
CA PRO A 42 -0.87 -23.90 3.67
C PRO A 42 -0.16 -23.60 2.35
N LEU A 43 -0.44 -22.44 1.74
CA LEU A 43 0.15 -22.03 0.46
C LEU A 43 1.53 -21.37 0.61
N GLY A 44 1.98 -21.08 1.84
CA GLY A 44 3.24 -20.39 2.10
C GLY A 44 4.47 -21.11 1.55
N GLU A 45 4.42 -22.44 1.48
CA GLU A 45 5.51 -23.31 0.99
C GLU A 45 5.39 -23.68 -0.49
N MET A 46 4.43 -23.10 -1.20
CA MET A 46 4.05 -23.54 -2.55
C MET A 46 4.18 -22.41 -3.55
N THR A 47 4.54 -22.77 -4.78
CA THR A 47 4.38 -21.84 -5.91
C THR A 47 2.95 -21.85 -6.41
N LYS A 48 2.51 -20.77 -7.04
CA LYS A 48 1.20 -20.74 -7.69
C LYS A 48 1.03 -21.86 -8.70
N GLN A 49 2.10 -22.17 -9.43
CA GLN A 49 2.12 -23.28 -10.38
C GLN A 49 1.84 -24.62 -9.67
N THR A 50 2.54 -24.92 -8.59
CA THR A 50 2.32 -26.14 -7.80
C THR A 50 0.89 -26.23 -7.27
N VAL A 51 0.31 -25.11 -6.81
CA VAL A 51 -1.10 -25.08 -6.35
C VAL A 51 -2.07 -25.39 -7.50
N ARG A 52 -1.80 -24.90 -8.72
CA ARG A 52 -2.61 -25.22 -9.91
C ARG A 52 -2.49 -26.69 -10.30
N GLU A 53 -1.30 -27.26 -10.25
CA GLU A 53 -1.06 -28.68 -10.53
C GLU A 53 -1.81 -29.58 -9.55
N ILE A 54 -1.79 -29.26 -8.26
CA ILE A 54 -2.57 -29.99 -7.23
C ILE A 54 -4.07 -29.87 -7.50
N ALA A 55 -4.56 -28.68 -7.82
CA ALA A 55 -5.97 -28.47 -8.14
C ALA A 55 -6.40 -29.34 -9.33
N ALA A 56 -5.64 -29.32 -10.43
CA ALA A 56 -5.92 -30.14 -11.62
C ALA A 56 -5.89 -31.64 -11.30
N ALA A 57 -4.87 -32.11 -10.57
CA ALA A 57 -4.73 -33.52 -10.17
C ALA A 57 -5.89 -34.02 -9.28
N ASN A 58 -6.60 -33.11 -8.60
CA ASN A 58 -7.76 -33.42 -7.76
C ASN A 58 -9.11 -33.12 -8.45
N GLY A 59 -9.12 -32.93 -9.78
CA GLY A 59 -10.34 -32.74 -10.56
C GLY A 59 -10.89 -31.31 -10.58
N PHE A 60 -10.12 -30.32 -10.11
CA PHE A 60 -10.50 -28.90 -10.12
C PHE A 60 -9.95 -28.15 -11.34
N ASP A 61 -10.13 -28.70 -12.55
CA ASP A 61 -9.56 -28.17 -13.79
C ASP A 61 -9.92 -26.71 -14.07
N THR A 62 -11.20 -26.35 -13.90
CA THR A 62 -11.65 -24.97 -14.13
C THR A 62 -10.98 -23.99 -13.18
N LEU A 63 -10.80 -24.37 -11.90
CA LEU A 63 -10.13 -23.53 -10.91
C LEU A 63 -8.62 -23.43 -11.16
N SER A 64 -8.00 -24.51 -11.64
CA SER A 64 -6.57 -24.53 -11.95
C SER A 64 -6.21 -23.52 -13.07
N LYS A 65 -7.14 -23.26 -14.00
CA LYS A 65 -6.94 -22.36 -15.14
C LYS A 65 -7.51 -20.96 -14.91
N LYS A 66 -8.26 -20.75 -13.83
CA LYS A 66 -8.88 -19.45 -13.53
C LYS A 66 -7.81 -18.39 -13.30
N ASP A 67 -8.06 -17.21 -13.86
CA ASP A 67 -7.27 -16.02 -13.59
C ASP A 67 -7.43 -15.55 -12.15
N GLU A 68 -6.41 -14.88 -11.66
CA GLU A 68 -6.41 -14.32 -10.31
C GLU A 68 -7.30 -13.08 -10.26
N SER A 69 -8.04 -12.94 -9.16
CA SER A 69 -8.69 -11.67 -8.86
C SER A 69 -7.60 -10.64 -8.63
N GLN A 70 -7.54 -9.63 -9.50
CA GLN A 70 -6.79 -8.42 -9.25
C GLN A 70 -7.78 -7.37 -8.75
N GLU A 71 -7.33 -6.45 -7.88
CA GLU A 71 -8.12 -5.33 -7.35
C GLU A 71 -9.10 -5.69 -6.22
N ILE A 72 -9.80 -4.67 -5.71
CA ILE A 72 -10.72 -4.78 -4.56
C ILE A 72 -11.88 -5.71 -4.94
N CYS A 73 -11.98 -6.85 -4.26
CA CYS A 73 -12.85 -7.96 -4.66
C CYS A 73 -14.35 -7.64 -4.74
N PHE A 74 -14.81 -6.60 -4.04
CA PHE A 74 -16.22 -6.18 -4.02
C PHE A 74 -16.53 -5.00 -4.94
N ILE A 75 -15.54 -4.44 -5.65
CA ILE A 75 -15.76 -3.35 -6.58
C ILE A 75 -15.96 -3.93 -7.98
N PRO A 76 -17.18 -3.83 -8.55
CA PRO A 76 -17.43 -4.32 -9.90
C PRO A 76 -16.60 -3.52 -10.92
N GLN A 77 -16.09 -4.22 -11.93
CA GLN A 77 -15.40 -3.63 -13.09
C GLN A 77 -14.18 -2.76 -12.78
N ASN A 78 -13.63 -2.85 -11.56
CA ASN A 78 -12.52 -2.01 -11.10
C ASN A 78 -12.82 -0.49 -11.13
N ASP A 79 -14.10 -0.12 -11.05
CA ASP A 79 -14.51 1.29 -11.03
C ASP A 79 -14.84 1.75 -9.60
N TYR A 80 -13.78 2.04 -8.85
CA TYR A 80 -13.94 2.53 -7.48
C TYR A 80 -14.64 3.90 -7.45
N ARG A 81 -14.55 4.71 -8.50
CA ARG A 81 -15.16 6.04 -8.53
C ARG A 81 -16.67 5.91 -8.58
N HIS A 82 -17.17 5.05 -9.47
CA HIS A 82 -18.59 4.73 -9.53
C HIS A 82 -19.08 4.05 -8.25
N PHE A 83 -18.25 3.19 -7.65
CA PHE A 83 -18.57 2.62 -6.34
C PHE A 83 -18.74 3.69 -5.26
N LEU A 84 -17.83 4.67 -5.15
CA LEU A 84 -17.96 5.76 -4.18
C LEU A 84 -19.19 6.63 -4.44
N GLU A 85 -19.45 6.99 -5.70
CA GLU A 85 -20.60 7.78 -6.11
C GLU A 85 -21.93 7.13 -5.71
N ASN A 86 -22.05 5.82 -5.89
CA ASN A 86 -23.28 5.09 -5.58
C ASN A 86 -23.48 4.82 -4.07
N ASN A 87 -22.41 4.71 -3.30
CA ASN A 87 -22.48 4.30 -1.89
C ASN A 87 -22.40 5.46 -0.91
N ILE A 88 -22.08 6.67 -1.36
CA ILE A 88 -22.03 7.86 -0.51
C ILE A 88 -23.20 8.77 -0.87
N GLU A 89 -24.10 8.95 0.08
CA GLU A 89 -25.24 9.86 -0.09
C GLU A 89 -24.78 11.28 -0.41
N ASN A 90 -25.42 11.89 -1.41
CA ASN A 90 -25.13 13.25 -1.87
C ASN A 90 -23.65 13.44 -2.28
N TYR A 91 -23.04 12.42 -2.90
CA TYR A 91 -21.62 12.40 -3.27
C TYR A 91 -21.13 13.70 -3.92
N SER A 92 -21.82 14.17 -4.97
CA SER A 92 -21.44 15.39 -5.69
C SER A 92 -21.57 16.68 -4.87
N LEU A 93 -22.40 16.70 -3.83
CA LEU A 93 -22.49 17.81 -2.87
C LEU A 93 -21.37 17.73 -1.81
N ARG A 94 -21.00 16.52 -1.40
CA ARG A 94 -19.93 16.28 -0.42
C ARG A 94 -18.53 16.44 -1.00
N PHE A 95 -18.37 16.10 -2.28
CA PHE A 95 -17.11 16.15 -3.01
C PHE A 95 -17.32 16.90 -4.34
N PRO A 96 -17.62 18.21 -4.27
CA PRO A 96 -17.87 18.99 -5.46
C PRO A 96 -16.61 19.16 -6.31
N SER A 97 -16.80 19.57 -7.55
CA SER A 97 -15.71 20.00 -8.43
C SER A 97 -14.83 21.06 -7.75
N GLY A 98 -13.52 20.95 -7.93
CA GLY A 98 -12.52 21.83 -7.31
C GLY A 98 -11.41 22.20 -8.28
N ASP A 99 -10.38 22.88 -7.78
CA ASP A 99 -9.28 23.40 -8.60
C ASP A 99 -8.09 22.45 -8.64
N PHE A 100 -7.59 22.21 -9.85
CA PHE A 100 -6.23 21.75 -10.01
C PHE A 100 -5.29 22.95 -9.87
N LEU A 101 -4.32 22.85 -8.96
CA LEU A 101 -3.26 23.83 -8.79
C LEU A 101 -1.93 23.28 -9.30
N ASN A 102 -1.02 24.14 -9.77
CA ASN A 102 0.39 23.77 -9.88
C ASN A 102 1.11 23.94 -8.52
N THR A 103 2.38 23.56 -8.44
CA THR A 103 3.18 23.72 -7.21
C THR A 103 3.53 25.17 -6.88
N ALA A 104 3.32 26.12 -7.79
CA ALA A 104 3.40 27.56 -7.52
C ALA A 104 2.10 28.14 -6.94
N GLY A 105 1.00 27.36 -6.93
CA GLY A 105 -0.31 27.78 -6.43
C GLY A 105 -1.24 28.35 -7.51
N ASP A 106 -0.86 28.34 -8.79
CA ASP A 106 -1.71 28.81 -9.88
C ASP A 106 -2.76 27.76 -10.24
N VAL A 107 -3.98 28.21 -10.53
CA VAL A 107 -5.05 27.35 -11.06
C VAL A 107 -4.72 26.94 -12.49
N VAL A 108 -4.65 25.63 -12.72
CA VAL A 108 -4.31 25.03 -14.03
C VAL A 108 -5.44 24.18 -14.62
N GLY A 109 -6.56 24.05 -13.93
CA GLY A 109 -7.74 23.32 -14.40
C GLY A 109 -8.74 23.03 -13.29
N LYS A 110 -9.73 22.18 -13.59
CA LYS A 110 -10.75 21.72 -12.65
C LYS A 110 -10.73 20.21 -12.52
N HIS A 111 -11.00 19.71 -11.32
CA HIS A 111 -11.08 18.28 -11.00
C HIS A 111 -12.49 17.90 -10.57
N SER A 112 -12.89 16.63 -10.74
CA SER A 112 -14.25 16.16 -10.44
C SER A 112 -14.48 15.77 -8.97
N GLY A 113 -13.86 16.49 -8.03
CA GLY A 113 -13.81 16.13 -6.60
C GLY A 113 -12.57 15.32 -6.21
N TYR A 114 -11.92 15.70 -5.11
CA TYR A 114 -10.60 15.17 -4.73
C TYR A 114 -10.52 13.64 -4.48
N PRO A 115 -11.59 12.92 -4.03
CA PRO A 115 -11.49 11.47 -3.80
C PRO A 115 -11.25 10.64 -5.07
N ASN A 116 -11.43 11.23 -6.25
CA ASN A 116 -11.23 10.57 -7.54
C ASN A 116 -9.76 10.51 -7.99
N TYR A 117 -8.85 10.98 -7.13
CA TYR A 117 -7.43 11.16 -7.41
C TYR A 117 -6.56 10.54 -6.32
N THR A 118 -5.37 10.11 -6.69
CA THR A 118 -4.37 9.53 -5.77
C THR A 118 -3.03 10.19 -6.02
N ILE A 119 -2.24 10.43 -4.96
CA ILE A 119 -0.87 10.92 -5.09
C ILE A 119 -0.06 9.98 -5.99
N GLY A 120 0.71 10.55 -6.91
CA GLY A 120 1.43 9.83 -7.97
C GLY A 120 0.59 9.50 -9.23
N GLN A 121 -0.71 9.82 -9.26
CA GLN A 121 -1.54 9.60 -10.44
C GLN A 121 -1.12 10.52 -11.60
N ARG A 122 -0.89 9.92 -12.78
CA ARG A 122 -0.60 10.63 -14.03
C ARG A 122 -1.77 10.67 -15.03
N LYS A 123 -2.52 9.58 -15.13
CA LYS A 123 -3.59 9.42 -16.12
C LYS A 123 -4.92 10.00 -15.61
N GLY A 124 -5.81 10.39 -16.53
CA GLY A 124 -7.15 10.85 -16.17
C GLY A 124 -7.21 12.20 -15.47
N LEU A 125 -6.18 13.05 -15.65
CA LEU A 125 -6.16 14.41 -15.08
C LEU A 125 -6.92 15.43 -15.95
N GLY A 126 -7.05 15.18 -17.27
CA GLY A 126 -7.82 16.06 -18.16
C GLY A 126 -7.22 17.44 -18.39
N VAL A 127 -5.97 17.68 -17.99
CA VAL A 127 -5.25 18.95 -18.16
C VAL A 127 -3.97 18.78 -19.00
N ALA A 128 -3.61 19.81 -19.75
CA ALA A 128 -2.40 19.86 -20.57
C ALA A 128 -1.47 20.97 -20.08
N LEU A 129 -0.37 20.60 -19.41
CA LEU A 129 0.58 21.55 -18.80
C LEU A 129 1.90 21.70 -19.58
N GLY A 130 2.00 21.09 -20.77
CA GLY A 130 3.24 21.08 -21.57
C GLY A 130 4.32 20.11 -21.06
N TYR A 131 4.06 19.39 -19.97
CA TYR A 131 4.90 18.32 -19.44
C TYR A 131 4.05 17.20 -18.81
N PRO A 132 4.61 15.99 -18.57
CA PRO A 132 3.91 14.94 -17.85
C PRO A 132 3.59 15.35 -16.40
N ALA A 133 2.33 15.64 -16.12
CA ALA A 133 1.86 16.05 -14.79
C ALA A 133 1.45 14.84 -13.94
N TYR A 134 1.69 14.96 -12.63
CA TYR A 134 1.36 13.99 -11.61
C TYR A 134 0.65 14.69 -10.45
N VAL A 135 -0.27 14.00 -9.77
CA VAL A 135 -0.84 14.48 -8.50
C VAL A 135 0.25 14.42 -7.43
N VAL A 136 0.76 15.57 -7.00
CA VAL A 136 1.82 15.64 -5.99
C VAL A 136 1.29 15.82 -4.57
N ALA A 137 0.12 16.42 -4.43
CA ALA A 137 -0.55 16.56 -3.15
C ALA A 137 -2.07 16.70 -3.32
N ILE A 138 -2.81 16.36 -2.27
CA ILE A 138 -4.26 16.54 -2.20
C ILE A 138 -4.55 17.28 -0.89
N ASN A 139 -5.34 18.35 -0.97
CA ASN A 139 -5.80 19.09 0.20
C ASN A 139 -7.33 18.97 0.31
N PRO A 140 -7.84 18.02 1.11
CA PRO A 140 -9.28 17.82 1.30
C PRO A 140 -9.99 19.04 1.91
N LYS A 141 -9.31 19.79 2.80
CA LYS A 141 -9.90 20.94 3.51
C LYS A 141 -10.21 22.09 2.56
N LEU A 142 -9.34 22.30 1.58
CA LEU A 142 -9.49 23.36 0.57
C LEU A 142 -10.12 22.86 -0.73
N ASN A 143 -10.42 21.56 -0.84
CA ASN A 143 -10.87 20.90 -2.07
C ASN A 143 -9.94 21.19 -3.26
N GLN A 144 -8.64 20.92 -3.07
CA GLN A 144 -7.60 21.16 -4.07
C GLN A 144 -6.83 19.88 -4.37
N VAL A 145 -6.46 19.74 -5.65
CA VAL A 145 -5.52 18.71 -6.10
C VAL A 145 -4.34 19.41 -6.77
N ILE A 146 -3.14 19.19 -6.24
CA ILE A 146 -1.92 19.87 -6.67
C ILE A 146 -1.20 18.96 -7.66
N LEU A 147 -0.85 19.53 -8.81
CA LEU A 147 -0.17 18.87 -9.91
C LEU A 147 1.25 19.39 -10.05
N GLY A 148 2.18 18.47 -10.29
CA GLY A 148 3.59 18.79 -10.46
C GLY A 148 4.30 17.79 -11.36
N LYS A 149 5.61 17.91 -11.44
CA LYS A 149 6.48 16.96 -12.13
C LYS A 149 6.75 15.75 -11.24
N LYS A 150 7.31 14.70 -11.84
CA LYS A 150 7.61 13.45 -11.12
C LYS A 150 8.63 13.67 -10.00
N GLU A 151 9.57 14.58 -10.20
CA GLU A 151 10.66 14.88 -9.25
C GLU A 151 10.12 15.47 -7.93
N GLU A 152 8.96 16.12 -7.98
CA GLU A 152 8.28 16.72 -6.82
C GLU A 152 7.50 15.68 -5.98
N LEU A 153 7.43 14.43 -6.42
CA LEU A 153 6.86 13.32 -5.65
C LEU A 153 7.86 12.69 -4.68
N PHE A 154 9.15 12.98 -4.81
CA PHE A 154 10.18 12.33 -4.02
C PHE A 154 10.21 12.90 -2.60
N GLY A 155 10.16 12.00 -1.63
CA GLY A 155 10.40 12.29 -0.23
C GLY A 155 11.50 11.39 0.32
N ASP A 156 12.11 11.83 1.41
CA ASP A 156 13.16 11.09 2.11
C ASP A 156 12.69 10.54 3.46
N SER A 157 11.50 10.94 3.93
CA SER A 157 11.00 10.58 5.25
C SER A 157 9.47 10.57 5.30
N CYS A 158 8.92 9.82 6.26
CA CYS A 158 7.51 9.85 6.59
C CYS A 158 7.26 9.48 8.07
N PHE A 159 6.09 9.89 8.58
CA PHE A 159 5.62 9.49 9.90
C PHE A 159 4.56 8.38 9.76
N ILE A 160 4.65 7.37 10.61
CA ILE A 160 3.82 6.16 10.54
C ILE A 160 3.07 5.99 11.87
N LYS A 161 1.72 6.00 11.83
CA LYS A 161 0.83 5.75 12.97
C LYS A 161 0.20 4.36 12.92
N ASN A 162 -0.52 3.99 13.97
CA ASN A 162 -1.25 2.71 14.09
C ASN A 162 -0.33 1.52 13.83
N VAL A 163 0.86 1.56 14.44
CA VAL A 163 1.91 0.57 14.21
C VAL A 163 1.53 -0.75 14.86
N ASN A 164 1.72 -1.85 14.11
CA ASN A 164 1.69 -3.21 14.63
C ASN A 164 3.04 -3.88 14.38
N LEU A 165 3.76 -4.21 15.46
CA LEU A 165 5.03 -4.94 15.41
C LEU A 165 4.80 -6.44 15.67
N MET A 166 5.35 -7.26 14.78
CA MET A 166 5.22 -8.72 14.83
C MET A 166 6.48 -9.36 15.40
N LYS A 167 7.58 -9.31 14.65
CA LYS A 167 8.83 -10.01 14.98
C LYS A 167 9.45 -9.51 16.28
N TYR A 168 9.43 -8.20 16.48
CA TYR A 168 9.96 -7.55 17.68
C TYR A 168 8.82 -6.94 18.52
N ASP A 169 9.05 -6.81 19.82
CA ASP A 169 8.23 -5.98 20.71
C ASP A 169 8.64 -4.50 20.63
N THR A 170 9.94 -4.25 20.47
CA THR A 170 10.57 -2.94 20.26
C THR A 170 11.53 -3.02 19.08
N LEU A 171 11.51 -2.04 18.18
CA LEU A 171 12.37 -2.05 17.01
C LEU A 171 13.87 -1.89 17.38
N PRO A 172 14.76 -2.74 16.81
CA PRO A 172 16.19 -2.50 16.86
C PRO A 172 16.58 -1.18 16.17
N THR A 173 17.47 -0.41 16.79
CA THR A 173 17.92 0.91 16.28
C THR A 173 19.27 0.88 15.56
N ASP A 174 19.93 -0.27 15.56
CA ASP A 174 21.30 -0.47 15.08
C ASP A 174 21.39 -0.90 13.59
N LYS A 175 20.24 -1.13 12.95
CA LYS A 175 20.16 -1.60 11.56
C LYS A 175 19.01 -0.96 10.77
N PRO A 176 19.13 -0.87 9.44
CA PRO A 176 18.03 -0.45 8.57
C PRO A 176 17.06 -1.61 8.30
N PHE A 177 15.83 -1.26 7.90
CA PHE A 177 14.79 -2.18 7.45
C PHE A 177 14.36 -1.84 6.02
N THR A 178 13.91 -2.84 5.27
CA THR A 178 13.29 -2.60 3.96
C THR A 178 11.85 -2.16 4.16
N VAL A 179 11.51 -0.92 3.80
CA VAL A 179 10.16 -0.37 3.97
C VAL A 179 9.46 -0.29 2.61
N ARG A 180 8.30 -0.94 2.51
CA ARG A 180 7.38 -0.87 1.37
C ARG A 180 6.24 0.08 1.71
N ILE A 181 6.08 1.14 0.93
CA ILE A 181 4.97 2.12 1.06
C ILE A 181 3.82 1.88 0.08
N ARG A 182 3.94 0.85 -0.75
CA ARG A 182 2.92 0.39 -1.70
C ARG A 182 3.16 -1.08 -2.06
N TYR A 183 2.09 -1.83 -2.29
CA TYR A 183 2.18 -3.28 -2.52
C TYR A 183 3.12 -3.66 -3.67
N ARG A 184 3.10 -2.96 -4.81
CA ARG A 184 3.94 -3.32 -5.97
C ARG A 184 5.37 -2.77 -5.92
N ASN A 185 5.78 -2.12 -4.83
CA ASN A 185 7.15 -1.64 -4.67
C ASN A 185 7.99 -2.69 -3.94
N GLU A 186 9.24 -2.86 -4.38
CA GLU A 186 10.21 -3.78 -3.76
C GLU A 186 10.63 -3.33 -2.35
N GLY A 187 10.38 -2.06 -2.02
CA GLY A 187 10.77 -1.42 -0.78
C GLY A 187 12.10 -0.69 -0.92
N VAL A 188 12.38 0.17 0.05
CA VAL A 188 13.62 0.93 0.15
C VAL A 188 14.16 0.78 1.56
N LEU A 189 15.47 0.66 1.71
CA LEU A 189 16.09 0.64 3.03
C LEU A 189 15.83 1.96 3.76
N ALA A 190 15.39 1.87 5.01
CA ALA A 190 15.10 3.00 5.86
C ALA A 190 15.54 2.74 7.30
N ARG A 191 15.88 3.80 8.02
CA ARG A 191 16.03 3.78 9.47
C ARG A 191 14.68 4.08 10.11
N LEU A 192 14.30 3.23 11.05
CA LEU A 192 13.04 3.38 11.79
C LEU A 192 13.37 3.79 13.23
N GLN A 193 12.79 4.90 13.66
CA GLN A 193 12.88 5.36 15.04
C GLN A 193 11.49 5.30 15.65
N GLN A 194 11.34 4.48 16.68
CA GLN A 194 10.10 4.36 17.43
C GLN A 194 9.97 5.52 18.42
N GLU A 195 8.82 6.19 18.39
CA GLU A 195 8.43 7.32 19.25
C GLU A 195 7.12 6.99 19.98
N GLU A 196 6.66 7.85 20.90
CA GLU A 196 5.42 7.62 21.67
C GLU A 196 4.19 7.46 20.77
N GLU A 197 4.09 8.26 19.70
CA GLU A 197 2.91 8.30 18.82
C GLU A 197 3.02 7.44 17.56
N GLY A 198 4.16 6.78 17.32
CA GLY A 198 4.38 6.05 16.07
C GLY A 198 5.85 5.80 15.75
N ILE A 199 6.16 5.79 14.45
CA ILE A 199 7.51 5.59 13.93
C ILE A 199 7.85 6.72 12.95
N VAL A 200 9.01 7.34 13.16
CA VAL A 200 9.68 8.16 12.15
C VAL A 200 10.48 7.23 11.24
N CYS A 201 10.17 7.25 9.94
CA CYS A 201 10.84 6.47 8.92
C CYS A 201 11.69 7.39 8.06
N GLN A 202 13.00 7.17 8.04
CA GLN A 202 13.95 7.90 7.19
C GLN A 202 14.50 6.96 6.11
N PHE A 203 14.12 7.17 4.87
CA PHE A 203 14.62 6.41 3.72
C PHE A 203 16.08 6.75 3.43
N LEU A 204 16.89 5.72 3.14
CA LEU A 204 18.29 5.89 2.76
C LEU A 204 18.46 6.40 1.31
N THR A 205 17.43 6.22 0.48
CA THR A 205 17.34 6.79 -0.87
C THR A 205 15.96 7.41 -1.06
N PRO A 206 15.83 8.56 -1.73
CA PRO A 206 14.53 9.18 -1.98
C PRO A 206 13.55 8.22 -2.67
N ILE A 207 12.30 8.24 -2.23
CA ILE A 207 11.22 7.40 -2.78
C ILE A 207 10.06 8.28 -3.25
N ASP A 208 9.45 7.92 -4.37
CA ASP A 208 8.35 8.67 -4.96
C ASP A 208 7.00 8.34 -4.32
N ALA A 209 6.13 9.35 -4.24
CA ALA A 209 4.71 9.25 -3.93
C ALA A 209 4.41 8.65 -2.55
N ILE A 210 5.10 9.14 -1.52
CA ILE A 210 4.71 8.90 -0.12
C ILE A 210 3.30 9.43 0.09
N THR A 211 2.35 8.52 0.32
CA THR A 211 0.91 8.84 0.28
C THR A 211 0.26 8.59 1.65
N PRO A 212 -0.20 9.63 2.34
CA PRO A 212 -0.99 9.49 3.57
C PRO A 212 -2.16 8.52 3.42
N GLY A 213 -2.39 7.71 4.44
CA GLY A 213 -3.42 6.66 4.46
C GLY A 213 -2.99 5.33 3.83
N GLN A 214 -1.88 5.27 3.08
CA GLN A 214 -1.32 4.00 2.62
C GLN A 214 -0.59 3.28 3.76
N SER A 215 -0.45 1.96 3.62
CA SER A 215 0.36 1.17 4.56
C SER A 215 1.85 1.35 4.29
N ALA A 216 2.62 1.55 5.36
CA ALA A 216 4.06 1.37 5.36
C ALA A 216 4.37 0.04 6.07
N VAL A 217 5.03 -0.88 5.38
CA VAL A 217 5.29 -2.24 5.86
C VAL A 217 6.79 -2.49 5.85
N PHE A 218 7.33 -2.95 6.98
CA PHE A 218 8.77 -3.05 7.21
C PHE A 218 9.22 -4.51 7.28
N TYR A 219 10.32 -4.79 6.58
CA TYR A 219 10.88 -6.13 6.43
C TYR A 219 12.33 -6.16 6.89
N GLU A 220 12.70 -7.31 7.45
CA GLU A 220 14.08 -7.73 7.64
C GLU A 220 14.30 -8.97 6.77
N ASN A 221 15.04 -8.80 5.67
CA ASN A 221 15.12 -9.81 4.61
C ASN A 221 13.70 -10.16 4.09
N ASP A 222 13.23 -11.37 4.38
CA ASP A 222 11.89 -11.85 4.04
C ASP A 222 10.92 -11.84 5.22
N ASP A 223 11.38 -11.47 6.40
CA ASP A 223 10.57 -11.44 7.61
C ASP A 223 9.83 -10.12 7.69
N LEU A 224 8.50 -10.20 7.79
CA LEU A 224 7.65 -9.07 8.10
C LEU A 224 7.84 -8.69 9.57
N VAL A 225 8.52 -7.57 9.77
CA VAL A 225 8.77 -7.01 11.10
C VAL A 225 7.52 -6.34 11.64
N GLY A 226 6.78 -5.64 10.79
CA GLY A 226 5.55 -4.96 11.17
C GLY A 226 5.04 -4.04 10.07
N GLY A 227 4.06 -3.21 10.42
CA GLY A 227 3.56 -2.16 9.55
C GLY A 227 2.79 -1.09 10.29
N GLY A 228 2.35 -0.08 9.56
CA GLY A 228 1.49 1.00 10.05
C GLY A 228 0.91 1.82 8.90
N VAL A 229 0.30 2.96 9.22
CA VAL A 229 -0.35 3.86 8.27
C VAL A 229 0.42 5.17 8.16
N ILE A 230 0.82 5.52 6.95
CA ILE A 230 1.51 6.78 6.63
C ILE A 230 0.56 7.95 6.95
N GLN A 231 1.07 8.99 7.60
CA GLN A 231 0.34 10.23 7.90
C GLN A 231 0.63 11.35 6.90
#